data_AF-A0A9D1VJS7-F1
#
_entry.id   AF-A0A9D1VJS7-F1
#
_cell.length_a   1.000
_cell.length_b   1.000
_cell.length_c   1.000
_cell.angle_alpha   90.00
_cell.angle_beta   90.00
_cell.angle_gamma   90.00
#
_symmetry.space_group_name_H-M   'P 1'
#
loop_
_entity.id
_entity.type
_entity.pdbx_description
1 polymer ?
#
loop_
_entity_poly.entity_id
_entity_poly.type
_entity_poly.pdbx_seq_one_letter_code
_entity_poly.pdbx_strand_id
1 'polypeptide(L)'
;MRSEKEMFELLISTARNDGRILAAYLEGSRTVPQVPRDIFQDYDLVYVVTETRPFIEEKEWINRFGQRLYMQYPDEGIWDNGNHEN
;
A
#
# COMPACT_ATOMS: atom_id res chain seq x y z
N MET A 1 11.11 12.12 -9.61
CA MET A 1 10.97 10.97 -8.70
C MET A 1 10.76 11.55 -7.31
N ARG A 2 9.78 11.06 -6.53
CA ARG A 2 9.60 11.56 -5.16
C ARG A 2 10.79 11.13 -4.31
N SER A 3 11.25 12.01 -3.43
CA SER A 3 12.22 11.70 -2.39
C SER A 3 11.63 10.73 -1.37
N GLU A 4 12.49 10.09 -0.57
CA GLU A 4 12.06 9.21 0.52
C GLU A 4 11.11 9.94 1.49
N LYS A 5 11.44 11.18 1.85
CA LYS A 5 10.59 12.02 2.70
C LYS A 5 9.19 12.22 2.10
N GLU A 6 9.11 12.59 0.82
CA GLU A 6 7.83 12.79 0.13
C GLU A 6 7.03 11.48 0.03
N MET A 7 7.70 10.35 -0.15
CA MET A 7 7.05 9.04 -0.12
C MET A 7 6.48 8.73 1.27
N PHE A 8 7.26 8.87 2.34
CA PHE A 8 6.77 8.66 3.70
C PHE A 8 5.60 9.58 4.06
N GLU A 9 5.69 10.87 3.72
CA GLU A 9 4.59 11.82 3.93
C GLU A 9 3.31 11.39 3.21
N LEU A 10 3.43 10.89 1.96
CA LEU A 10 2.29 10.36 1.20
C LEU A 10 1.69 9.09 1.84
N LEU A 11 2.52 8.14 2.26
CA LEU A 11 2.06 6.89 2.89
C LEU A 11 1.37 7.15 4.24
N ILE A 12 1.95 8.03 5.05
CA ILE A 12 1.42 8.41 6.38
C ILE A 12 0.15 9.25 6.24
N SER A 13 0.13 10.23 5.34
CA SER A 13 -1.07 11.06 5.12
C SER A 13 -2.23 10.24 4.56
N THR A 14 -1.96 9.24 3.72
CA THR A 14 -2.98 8.30 3.25
C THR A 14 -3.67 7.58 4.41
N ALA A 15 -2.91 7.05 5.37
CA ALA A 15 -3.47 6.40 6.55
C ALA A 15 -4.27 7.38 7.43
N ARG A 16 -3.73 8.58 7.66
CA ARG A 16 -4.35 9.58 8.55
C ARG A 16 -5.64 10.18 7.98
N ASN A 17 -5.72 10.29 6.66
CA ASN A 17 -6.83 10.96 5.98
C ASN A 17 -7.97 10.03 5.58
N ASP A 18 -7.79 8.70 5.65
CA ASP A 18 -8.81 7.71 5.32
C ASP A 18 -9.26 7.00 6.59
N GLY A 19 -10.42 7.39 7.13
CA GLY A 19 -10.92 6.86 8.41
C GLY A 19 -11.23 5.37 8.42
N ARG A 20 -11.20 4.70 7.25
CA ARG A 20 -11.33 3.24 7.14
C ARG A 20 -10.04 2.51 7.50
N ILE A 21 -8.90 3.21 7.49
CA ILE A 21 -7.58 2.70 7.85
C ILE A 21 -7.37 2.87 9.36
N LEU A 22 -7.19 1.75 10.07
CA LEU A 22 -6.98 1.67 11.52
C LEU A 22 -5.51 1.80 11.91
N ALA A 23 -4.62 1.21 11.11
CA ALA A 23 -3.18 1.28 11.32
C ALA A 23 -2.44 1.16 9.98
N ALA A 24 -1.19 1.60 9.98
CA ALA A 24 -0.26 1.41 8.87
C ALA A 24 1.09 0.98 9.43
N TYR A 25 1.71 -0.03 8.82
CA TYR A 25 3.05 -0.44 9.17
C TYR A 25 3.85 -0.79 7.92
N LEU A 26 5.17 -0.59 8.00
CA LEU A 26 6.09 -1.00 6.96
C LEU A 26 6.60 -2.40 7.26
N GLU A 27 6.91 -3.11 6.19
CA GLU A 27 7.55 -4.41 6.19
C GLU A 27 8.84 -4.36 5.34
N GLY A 28 9.46 -5.53 5.18
CA GLY A 28 10.51 -5.73 4.20
C GLY A 28 11.83 -5.04 4.51
N SER A 29 12.65 -4.84 3.47
CA SER A 29 14.06 -4.48 3.65
C SER A 29 14.26 -3.13 4.36
N ARG A 30 13.28 -2.22 4.25
CA ARG A 30 13.31 -0.88 4.85
C ARG A 30 13.09 -0.87 6.37
N THR A 31 12.65 -1.97 6.97
CA THR A 31 12.50 -2.06 8.44
C THR A 31 13.71 -2.69 9.12
N VAL A 32 14.66 -3.20 8.33
CA VAL A 32 15.84 -3.94 8.80
C VAL A 32 17.05 -3.00 8.92
N PRO A 33 17.48 -2.58 10.12
CA PRO A 33 18.51 -1.56 10.28
C PRO A 33 19.89 -1.94 9.71
N GLN A 34 20.19 -3.24 9.66
CA GLN A 34 21.44 -3.78 9.15
C GLN A 34 21.51 -3.85 7.62
N VAL A 35 20.40 -3.67 6.90
CA VAL A 35 20.39 -3.66 5.44
C VAL A 35 20.78 -2.25 4.97
N PRO A 36 21.87 -2.10 4.19
CA PRO A 36 22.25 -0.81 3.61
C PRO A 36 21.13 -0.23 2.78
N ARG A 37 20.92 1.08 2.89
CA ARG A 37 19.91 1.78 2.08
C ARG A 37 20.43 1.95 0.66
N ASP A 38 19.57 1.66 -0.31
CA ASP A 38 19.85 1.90 -1.72
C ASP A 38 18.62 2.38 -2.50
N ILE A 39 18.83 2.72 -3.76
CA ILE A 39 17.81 3.27 -4.66
C ILE A 39 16.84 2.22 -5.23
N PHE A 40 17.14 0.94 -5.03
CA PHE A 40 16.34 -0.19 -5.50
C PHE A 40 15.41 -0.74 -4.42
N GLN A 41 15.59 -0.34 -3.15
CA GLN A 41 14.66 -0.67 -2.08
C GLN A 41 13.27 -0.04 -2.32
N ASP A 42 12.27 -0.90 -2.41
CA ASP A 42 10.84 -0.58 -2.49
C ASP A 42 10.23 -0.32 -1.10
N TYR A 43 8.92 -0.05 -1.08
CA TYR A 43 8.15 0.20 0.13
C TYR A 43 7.11 -0.90 0.29
N ASP A 44 7.38 -1.86 1.17
CA ASP A 44 6.39 -2.83 1.61
C ASP A 44 5.51 -2.19 2.69
N LEU A 45 4.27 -1.88 2.35
CA LEU A 45 3.33 -1.18 3.23
C LEU A 45 2.06 -2.01 3.42
N VAL A 46 1.63 -2.12 4.68
CA VAL A 46 0.36 -2.73 5.04
C VAL A 46 -0.54 -1.68 5.68
N TYR A 47 -1.78 -1.58 5.17
CA TYR A 47 -2.86 -0.86 5.83
C TYR A 47 -3.80 -1.86 6.50
N VAL A 48 -3.97 -1.72 7.81
CA VAL A 48 -4.98 -2.46 8.57
C VAL A 48 -6.28 -1.69 8.47
N VAL A 49 -7.34 -2.34 7.99
CA VAL A 49 -8.65 -1.72 7.74
C VAL A 49 -9.74 -2.49 8.46
N THR A 50 -10.90 -1.86 8.64
CA THR A 50 -12.06 -2.56 9.25
C THR A 50 -12.65 -3.59 8.29
N GLU A 51 -12.72 -3.26 7.00
CA GLU A 51 -13.22 -4.14 5.94
C GLU A 51 -12.34 -3.96 4.69
N THR A 52 -11.96 -5.06 4.05
CA THR A 52 -11.13 -5.07 2.83
C THR A 52 -11.93 -4.80 1.57
N ARG A 53 -13.20 -5.25 1.53
CA ARG A 53 -14.09 -5.16 0.37
C ARG A 53 -14.15 -3.76 -0.26
N PRO A 54 -14.35 -2.64 0.47
CA PRO A 54 -14.38 -1.32 -0.14
C PRO A 54 -13.08 -0.93 -0.86
N PHE A 55 -11.92 -1.38 -0.34
CA PHE A 55 -10.62 -1.10 -0.97
C PHE A 55 -10.36 -1.96 -2.21
N ILE A 56 -11.02 -3.11 -2.34
CA ILE A 56 -10.96 -3.99 -3.52
C ILE A 56 -11.90 -3.47 -4.60
N GLU A 57 -13.12 -3.11 -4.23
CA GLU A 57 -14.16 -2.66 -5.18
C GLU A 57 -13.94 -1.21 -5.65
N GLU A 58 -13.52 -0.29 -4.77
CA GLU A 58 -13.34 1.14 -5.09
C GLU A 58 -11.92 1.46 -5.59
N LYS A 59 -11.48 0.85 -6.70
CA LYS A 59 -10.09 0.92 -7.20
C LYS A 59 -9.48 2.32 -7.32
N GLU A 60 -10.30 3.35 -7.48
CA GLU A 60 -9.87 4.75 -7.57
C GLU A 60 -9.14 5.24 -6.31
N TRP A 61 -9.29 4.60 -5.14
CA TRP A 61 -8.59 5.02 -3.92
C TRP A 61 -7.06 5.03 -4.08
N ILE A 62 -6.52 4.14 -4.92
CA ILE A 62 -5.08 4.03 -5.20
C ILE A 62 -4.54 5.21 -6.01
N ASN A 63 -5.41 6.03 -6.61
CA ASN A 63 -5.02 7.16 -7.45
C ASN A 63 -4.19 8.20 -6.71
N ARG A 64 -4.37 8.31 -5.39
CA ARG A 64 -3.59 9.21 -4.52
C ARG A 64 -2.07 9.00 -4.61
N PHE A 65 -1.62 7.81 -5.03
CA PHE A 65 -0.20 7.51 -5.18
C PHE A 65 0.43 8.06 -6.49
N GLY A 66 -0.35 8.68 -7.37
CA GLY A 66 0.12 9.28 -8.62
C GLY A 66 0.03 8.34 -9.83
N GLN A 67 0.66 8.72 -10.93
CA GLN A 67 0.62 7.94 -12.17
C GLN A 67 1.35 6.60 -11.99
N ARG A 68 0.70 5.50 -12.40
CA ARG A 68 1.23 4.14 -12.36
C ARG A 68 1.63 3.70 -13.76
N LEU A 69 2.81 3.09 -13.90
CA LEU A 69 3.24 2.46 -15.15
C LEU A 69 2.67 1.03 -15.28
N TYR A 70 2.63 0.31 -14.17
CA TYR A 70 2.14 -1.06 -14.07
C TYR A 70 1.51 -1.28 -12.69
N MET A 71 0.52 -2.18 -12.60
CA MET A 71 -0.17 -2.53 -11.36
C MET A 71 -0.74 -3.94 -11.48
N GLN A 72 -0.73 -4.68 -10.37
CA GLN A 72 -1.30 -6.02 -10.27
C GLN A 72 -2.12 -6.12 -8.98
N TYR A 73 -3.23 -6.86 -9.06
CA TYR A 73 -4.00 -7.32 -7.91
C TYR A 73 -3.81 -8.83 -7.81
N PRO A 74 -2.90 -9.33 -6.96
CA PRO A 74 -2.56 -10.76 -6.91
C PRO A 74 -3.76 -11.67 -6.64
N ASP A 75 -4.71 -11.17 -5.85
CA ASP A 75 -5.89 -11.92 -5.42
C ASP A 75 -7.04 -11.90 -6.45
N GLU A 76 -6.97 -11.07 -7.50
CA GLU A 76 -7.98 -11.00 -8.58
C GLU A 76 -7.61 -11.89 -9.78
N GLY A 77 -6.92 -13.01 -9.53
CA GLY A 77 -6.53 -13.95 -10.57
C GLY A 77 -7.69 -14.82 -11.09
N ILE A 78 -7.41 -15.68 -12.08
CA ILE A 78 -8.41 -16.66 -12.61
C ILE A 78 -8.93 -17.66 -11.57
N TRP A 79 -8.33 -17.69 -10.38
CA TRP A 79 -8.68 -18.55 -9.26
C TRP A 79 -9.43 -17.81 -8.15
N ASP A 80 -9.71 -16.53 -8.35
CA ASP A 80 -10.49 -15.72 -7.43
C ASP A 80 -11.91 -16.30 -7.29
N ASN A 81 -12.30 -16.58 -6.05
CA ASN A 81 -13.60 -17.15 -5.71
C ASN A 81 -14.61 -16.08 -5.28
N GLY A 82 -14.25 -14.80 -5.36
CA GLY A 82 -15.08 -13.67 -4.97
C GLY A 82 -15.22 -13.49 -3.45
N ASN A 83 -14.51 -14.28 -2.65
CA ASN A 83 -14.51 -14.14 -1.20
C ASN A 83 -13.48 -13.10 -0.77
N HIS A 84 -13.88 -11.84 -0.85
CA HIS A 84 -13.05 -10.67 -0.56
C HIS A 84 -13.13 -10.20 0.91
N GLU A 85 -13.69 -11.03 1.78
CA GLU A 85 -13.79 -10.77 3.23
C GLU A 85 -12.76 -11.61 3.99
N ASN A 86 -11.95 -10.91 4.78
CA ASN A 86 -11.28 -11.44 5.97
C ASN A 86 -11.96 -10.86 7.21
#